data_AF-A0A1S0TT16-F1
#
_entry.id   AF-A0A1S0TT16-F1
#
_cell.length_a   1.000
_cell.length_b   1.000
_cell.length_c   1.000
_cell.angle_alpha   90.00
_cell.angle_beta   90.00
_cell.angle_gamma   90.00
#
_symmetry.space_group_name_H-M   'P 1'
#
loop_
_entity.id
_entity.type
_entity.pdbx_description
1 polymer ?
#
loop_
_entity_poly.entity_id
_entity_poly.type
_entity_poly.pdbx_seq_one_letter_code
_entity_poly.pdbx_strand_id
1 'polypeptide(L)'
;MSGSLATYHPIIARDIKSDMSYRRSTDEPLKRFTEAKTSIGDIYNELETYVTDLSLFYNEILNDNGNVPEEQLQEVTRFKESIKTIRDMFMRDTMKVVFFGR
;
A
#
# COMPACT_ATOMS: atom_id res chain seq x y z
N MET A 1 -28.30 38.07 -20.08
CA MET A 1 -27.76 37.16 -19.06
C MET A 1 -27.90 35.74 -19.59
N SER A 2 -26.87 35.24 -20.29
CA SER A 2 -26.89 33.91 -20.90
C SER A 2 -26.12 32.95 -19.99
N GLY A 3 -26.85 32.07 -19.31
CA GLY A 3 -26.25 30.99 -18.53
C GLY A 3 -25.76 29.89 -19.47
N SER A 4 -24.44 29.65 -19.45
CA SER A 4 -23.80 28.56 -20.18
C SER A 4 -24.14 27.23 -19.53
N LEU A 5 -24.72 26.31 -20.30
CA LEU A 5 -25.12 24.97 -19.88
C LEU A 5 -23.85 24.10 -19.68
N ALA A 6 -23.49 23.79 -18.44
CA ALA A 6 -22.37 22.90 -18.14
C ALA A 6 -22.70 21.47 -18.61
N THR A 7 -21.98 21.01 -19.62
CA THR A 7 -22.07 19.65 -20.15
C THR A 7 -21.46 18.69 -19.12
N TYR A 8 -22.31 17.89 -18.47
CA TYR A 8 -21.86 16.79 -17.60
C TYR A 8 -21.22 15.70 -18.47
N HIS A 9 -19.90 15.54 -18.36
CA HIS A 9 -19.22 14.35 -18.84
C HIS A 9 -19.54 13.18 -17.90
N PRO A 10 -20.14 12.08 -18.38
CA PRO A 10 -20.28 10.89 -17.56
C PRO A 10 -18.89 10.32 -17.30
N ILE A 11 -18.53 10.26 -16.01
CA ILE A 11 -17.38 9.47 -15.53
C ILE A 11 -17.62 8.05 -16.02
N ILE A 12 -16.73 7.58 -16.91
CA ILE A 12 -16.68 6.22 -17.41
C ILE A 12 -16.74 5.30 -16.19
N ALA A 13 -17.88 4.65 -16.00
CA ALA A 13 -18.04 3.58 -15.04
C ALA A 13 -17.09 2.47 -15.49
N ARG A 14 -15.89 2.45 -14.90
CA ARG A 14 -14.97 1.31 -15.03
C ARG A 14 -15.77 0.09 -14.60
N ASP A 15 -15.87 -0.89 -15.49
CA ASP A 15 -16.76 -2.03 -15.36
C ASP A 15 -16.26 -2.95 -14.23
N ILE A 16 -16.65 -2.64 -12.98
CA ILE A 16 -16.29 -3.38 -11.75
C ILE A 16 -16.66 -4.86 -11.87
N LYS A 17 -17.63 -5.20 -12.73
CA LYS A 17 -18.08 -6.57 -12.98
C LYS A 17 -17.00 -7.45 -13.62
N SER A 18 -16.06 -6.86 -14.37
CA SER A 18 -14.97 -7.61 -15.01
C SER A 18 -13.87 -8.01 -14.02
N ASP A 19 -13.58 -7.16 -13.02
CA ASP A 19 -12.61 -7.43 -11.95
C ASP A 19 -13.07 -8.56 -11.00
N MET A 20 -14.38 -8.67 -10.79
CA MET A 20 -14.97 -9.77 -10.00
C MET A 20 -14.89 -11.15 -10.68
N SER A 21 -14.59 -11.21 -11.97
CA SER A 21 -14.51 -12.48 -12.72
C SER A 21 -13.14 -13.18 -12.61
N TYR A 22 -12.07 -12.46 -12.26
CA TYR A 22 -10.75 -13.05 -11.95
C TYR A 22 -10.74 -13.80 -10.62
N ARG A 23 -11.67 -13.51 -9.71
CA ARG A 23 -11.71 -14.08 -8.34
C ARG A 23 -12.38 -15.45 -8.23
N ARG A 24 -12.88 -15.98 -9.34
CA ARG A 24 -13.41 -17.35 -9.46
C ARG A 24 -12.42 -18.25 -10.23
N SER A 25 -11.13 -17.95 -10.19
CA SER A 25 -10.16 -18.93 -10.67
C SER A 25 -10.30 -20.18 -9.81
N THR A 26 -10.24 -21.33 -10.47
CA THR A 26 -10.21 -22.67 -9.87
C THR A 26 -8.91 -22.94 -9.10
N ASP A 27 -8.19 -21.88 -8.72
CA ASP A 27 -6.96 -21.97 -7.96
C ASP A 27 -7.26 -22.38 -6.52
N GLU A 28 -6.42 -23.28 -6.04
CA GLU A 28 -6.48 -23.87 -4.71
C GLU A 28 -6.70 -22.78 -3.64
N PRO A 29 -7.72 -22.87 -2.76
CA PRO A 29 -8.08 -21.80 -1.82
C PRO A 29 -6.93 -21.29 -0.95
N LEU A 30 -5.96 -22.15 -0.63
CA LEU A 30 -4.75 -21.80 0.12
C LEU A 30 -3.76 -20.99 -0.74
N LYS A 31 -3.70 -21.23 -2.04
CA LYS A 31 -2.87 -20.47 -2.99
C LYS A 31 -3.28 -19.00 -3.01
N ARG A 32 -4.58 -18.71 -2.92
CA ARG A 32 -5.08 -17.33 -2.84
C ARG A 32 -4.56 -16.57 -1.62
N PHE A 33 -4.42 -17.25 -0.48
CA PHE A 33 -3.81 -16.67 0.71
C PHE A 33 -2.33 -16.35 0.47
N THR A 34 -1.60 -17.30 -0.12
CA THR A 34 -0.18 -17.11 -0.46
C THR A 34 0.00 -15.95 -1.45
N GLU A 35 -0.79 -15.88 -2.52
CA GLU A 35 -0.74 -14.80 -3.51
C GLU A 35 -1.05 -13.43 -2.88
N ALA A 36 -2.09 -13.35 -2.05
CA ALA A 36 -2.40 -12.13 -1.30
C ALA A 36 -1.25 -11.74 -0.35
N LYS A 37 -0.64 -12.72 0.33
CA LYS A 37 0.50 -12.49 1.24
C LYS A 37 1.75 -12.01 0.51
N THR A 38 2.03 -12.53 -0.68
CA THR A 38 3.10 -12.04 -1.54
C THR A 38 2.82 -10.62 -2.00
N SER A 39 1.62 -10.36 -2.56
CA SER A 39 1.26 -9.06 -3.11
C SER A 39 1.36 -7.93 -2.07
N ILE A 40 0.85 -8.13 -0.86
CA ILE A 40 0.98 -7.13 0.20
C ILE A 40 2.42 -7.02 0.70
N GLY A 41 3.18 -8.11 0.74
CA GLY A 41 4.61 -8.09 1.04
C GLY A 41 5.38 -7.19 0.06
N ASP A 42 5.10 -7.32 -1.23
CA ASP A 42 5.71 -6.50 -2.27
C ASP A 42 5.36 -5.01 -2.11
N ILE A 43 4.10 -4.69 -1.81
CA ILE A 43 3.68 -3.31 -1.53
C ILE A 43 4.45 -2.71 -0.34
N TYR A 44 4.60 -3.46 0.75
CA TYR A 44 5.35 -2.97 1.91
C TYR A 44 6.85 -2.86 1.67
N ASN A 45 7.44 -3.71 0.82
CA ASN A 45 8.83 -3.58 0.37
C ASN A 45 9.02 -2.28 -0.45
N GLU A 46 8.07 -1.99 -1.34
CA GLU A 46 8.08 -0.79 -2.18
C GLU A 46 7.95 0.47 -1.30
N LEU A 47 7.01 0.47 -0.35
CA LEU A 47 6.84 1.56 0.61
C LEU A 47 8.09 1.80 1.47
N GLU A 48 8.76 0.74 1.91
CA GLU A 48 10.02 0.86 2.67
C GLU A 48 11.14 1.49 1.81
N THR A 49 11.18 1.15 0.53
CA THR A 49 12.12 1.76 -0.42
C THR A 49 11.82 3.25 -0.58
N TYR A 50 10.57 3.61 -0.87
CA TYR A 50 10.18 5.02 -1.05
C TYR A 50 10.44 5.88 0.19
N VAL A 51 10.11 5.41 1.38
CA VAL A 51 10.34 6.19 2.61
C VAL A 51 11.84 6.30 2.94
N THR A 52 12.63 5.32 2.55
CA THR A 52 14.10 5.36 2.68
C THR A 52 14.68 6.38 1.70
N ASP A 53 14.26 6.36 0.44
CA ASP A 53 14.70 7.32 -0.58
C ASP A 53 14.31 8.75 -0.20
N LEU A 54 13.09 8.96 0.32
CA LEU A 54 12.64 10.25 0.83
C LEU A 54 13.50 10.73 2.01
N SER A 55 13.85 9.83 2.93
CA SER A 55 14.75 10.15 4.04
C SER A 55 16.15 10.54 3.55
N LEU A 56 16.68 9.85 2.54
CA LEU A 56 17.96 10.19 1.93
C LEU A 56 17.91 11.57 1.26
N PHE A 57 16.86 11.83 0.49
CA PHE A 57 16.63 13.12 -0.18
C PHE A 57 16.56 14.29 0.81
N TYR A 58 15.87 14.13 1.94
CA TYR A 58 15.86 15.17 2.99
C TYR A 58 17.24 15.39 3.61
N ASN A 59 18.02 14.33 3.81
CA ASN A 59 19.40 14.46 4.30
C ASN A 59 20.29 15.18 3.27
N GLU A 60 20.11 14.94 1.97
CA GLU A 60 20.83 15.66 0.90
C GLU A 60 20.50 17.16 0.93
N ILE A 61 19.21 17.53 1.04
CA ILE A 61 18.80 18.94 1.16
C ILE A 61 19.45 19.62 2.36
N LEU A 62 19.46 18.95 3.52
CA LEU A 62 20.07 19.50 4.74
C LEU A 62 21.59 19.68 4.58
N ASN A 63 22.26 18.78 3.87
CA ASN A 63 23.69 18.87 3.59
C ASN A 63 24.03 20.02 2.63
N ASP A 64 23.12 20.35 1.70
CA ASP A 64 23.27 21.44 0.72
C ASP A 64 22.88 22.83 1.28
N ASN A 65 22.83 22.99 2.61
CA ASN A 65 22.33 24.17 3.32
C ASN A 65 20.87 24.54 3.00
N GLY A 66 20.09 23.58 2.51
CA GLY A 66 18.65 23.70 2.40
C GLY A 66 17.96 23.63 3.76
N ASN A 67 16.64 23.80 3.75
CA ASN A 67 15.83 23.73 4.96
C ASN A 67 14.68 22.74 4.76
N VAL A 68 14.60 21.75 5.62
CA VAL A 68 13.47 20.81 5.72
C VAL A 68 12.84 21.02 7.09
N PRO A 69 11.51 21.28 7.17
CA PRO A 69 10.82 21.39 8.44
C PRO A 69 11.03 20.14 9.31
N GLU A 70 11.39 20.33 10.56
CA GLU A 70 11.62 19.25 11.54
C GLU A 70 10.42 18.30 11.64
N GLU A 71 9.19 18.82 11.55
CA GLU A 71 7.96 18.02 11.56
C GLU A 71 7.94 16.98 10.43
N GLN A 72 8.41 17.35 9.23
CA GLN A 72 8.46 16.44 8.07
C GLN A 72 9.53 15.36 8.23
N LEU A 73 10.68 15.69 8.80
CA LEU A 73 11.74 14.72 9.13
C LEU A 73 11.25 13.70 10.16
N GLN A 74 10.57 14.17 11.20
CA GLN A 74 9.99 13.30 12.22
C GLN A 74 8.90 12.41 11.63
N GLU A 75 8.05 12.94 10.76
CA GLU A 75 6.98 12.18 10.13
C GLU A 75 7.54 11.05 9.23
N VAL A 76 8.53 11.35 8.40
CA VAL A 76 9.21 10.33 7.56
C VAL A 76 9.86 9.25 8.42
N THR A 77 10.48 9.62 9.54
CA THR A 77 11.07 8.67 10.48
C THR A 77 10.00 7.75 11.09
N ARG A 78 8.86 8.32 11.52
CA ARG A 78 7.72 7.55 12.04
C ARG A 78 7.12 6.63 11.00
N PHE A 79 7.01 7.06 9.75
CA PHE A 79 6.53 6.23 8.66
C PHE A 79 7.47 5.06 8.41
N LYS A 80 8.79 5.29 8.39
CA LYS A 80 9.78 4.23 8.21
C LYS A 80 9.67 3.15 9.28
N GLU A 81 9.54 3.54 10.54
CA GLU A 81 9.34 2.60 11.65
C GLU A 81 8.00 1.84 11.56
N SER A 82 6.92 2.56 11.21
CA SER A 82 5.58 1.99 11.10
C SER A 82 5.48 0.97 9.97
N ILE A 83 6.01 1.31 8.78
CA ILE A 83 6.05 0.44 7.60
C ILE A 83 6.81 -0.85 7.92
N LYS A 84 8.01 -0.71 8.51
CA LYS A 84 8.82 -1.87 8.93
C LYS A 84 8.07 -2.77 9.90
N THR A 85 7.44 -2.18 10.92
CA THR A 85 6.69 -2.94 11.94
C THR A 85 5.55 -3.74 11.31
N ILE A 86 4.77 -3.12 10.42
CA ILE A 86 3.65 -3.79 9.75
C ILE A 86 4.17 -4.89 8.82
N ARG A 87 5.23 -4.63 8.03
CA ARG A 87 5.89 -5.63 7.18
C ARG A 87 6.32 -6.85 7.98
N ASP A 88 7.06 -6.64 9.07
CA ASP A 88 7.57 -7.70 9.92
C ASP A 88 6.44 -8.53 10.55
N MET A 89 5.34 -7.88 10.93
CA MET A 89 4.15 -8.55 11.43
C MET A 89 3.50 -9.40 10.34
N PHE A 90 3.26 -8.83 9.16
CA PHE A 90 2.56 -9.50 8.07
C PHE A 90 3.36 -10.70 7.52
N MET A 91 4.69 -10.59 7.46
CA MET A 91 5.54 -11.70 7.00
C MET A 91 5.42 -12.93 7.91
N ARG A 92 5.05 -12.76 9.18
CA ARG A 92 4.83 -13.86 10.13
C ARG A 92 3.43 -14.48 10.05
N ASP A 93 2.48 -13.85 9.37
CA ASP A 93 1.09 -14.34 9.35
C ASP A 93 0.95 -15.68 8.62
N THR A 94 0.29 -16.64 9.27
CA THR A 94 0.03 -17.98 8.73
C THR A 94 -1.41 -18.36 8.97
N MET A 95 -2.03 -19.11 8.04
CA MET A 95 -3.34 -19.71 8.27
C MET A 95 -3.25 -20.74 9.39
N LYS A 96 -4.20 -20.69 10.34
CA LYS A 96 -4.27 -21.60 11.47
C LYS A 96 -5.65 -22.26 11.52
N VAL A 97 -5.67 -23.57 11.65
CA VAL A 97 -6.87 -24.37 11.95
C VAL A 97 -6.65 -25.10 13.27
N VAL A 98 -7.65 -25.14 14.13
CA VAL A 98 -7.60 -25.85 15.40
C VAL A 98 -8.81 -26.77 15.48
N PHE A 99 -8.56 -28.05 15.75
CA PHE A 99 -9.58 -29.07 15.92
C PHE A 99 -9.75 -29.37 17.40
N PHE A 100 -11.00 -29.59 17.82
CA PHE A 100 -11.34 -30.01 19.17
C PHE A 100 -12.15 -31.30 19.11
N GLY A 101 -11.98 -32.18 20.09
CA GLY A 101 -12.67 -33.46 20.24
C GLY A 101 -12.84 -33.82 21.72
N ARG A 102 -13.82 -34.68 22.03
CA ARG A 102 -14.08 -35.17 23.39
C ARG A 102 -13.15 -36.31 23.78
#